data_AF-M3G2M0-F1
#
_entry.id   AF-M3G2M0-F1
#
_cell.length_a   1.000
_cell.length_b   1.000
_cell.length_c   1.000
_cell.angle_alpha   90.00
_cell.angle_beta   90.00
_cell.angle_gamma   90.00
#
_symmetry.space_group_name_H-M   'P 1'
#
loop_
_entity.id
_entity.type
_entity.pdbx_description
1 polymer ?
#
loop_
_entity_poly.entity_id
_entity_poly.type
_entity_poly.pdbx_seq_one_letter_code
_entity_poly.pdbx_strand_id
1 'polypeptide(L)'
;MKTSQRGEMSRLAIELKPGVFVASINARVRDRIWKKISEEWKSDAIMLYSSNTEQGYGIRSHGDPSREIIDFDGLLLMSKPDSKRDQKVVTSISDFSMSTENSPFSDLKGFFNEKANSLRLETDDQ
;
A
#
# COMPACT_ATOMS: atom_id res chain seq x y z
N MET A 1 -14.32 -1.42 15.39
CA MET A 1 -13.85 -1.70 16.78
C MET A 1 -15.03 -1.77 17.73
N LYS A 2 -15.14 -2.82 18.54
CA LYS A 2 -16.22 -3.04 19.53
C LYS A 2 -16.07 -2.11 20.74
N THR A 3 -17.17 -1.84 21.45
CA THR A 3 -17.17 -0.97 22.65
C THR A 3 -16.24 -1.46 23.76
N SER A 4 -16.16 -2.77 23.97
CA SER A 4 -15.24 -3.38 24.95
C SER A 4 -13.76 -3.12 24.62
N GLN A 5 -13.39 -3.27 23.35
CA GLN A 5 -12.03 -3.01 22.86
C GLN A 5 -11.65 -1.54 23.04
N ARG A 6 -12.59 -0.62 22.77
CA ARG A 6 -12.42 0.82 23.02
C ARG A 6 -12.15 1.10 24.49
N GLY A 7 -12.98 0.55 25.38
CA GLY A 7 -12.81 0.71 26.81
C GLY A 7 -11.46 0.19 27.33
N GLU A 8 -10.95 -0.92 26.77
CA GLU A 8 -9.61 -1.41 27.10
C GLU A 8 -8.50 -0.46 26.62
N MET A 9 -8.57 0.02 25.38
CA MET A 9 -7.59 0.97 24.85
C MET A 9 -7.58 2.29 25.61
N SER A 10 -8.76 2.81 26.00
CA SER A 10 -8.89 4.06 26.75
C SER A 10 -8.25 4.03 28.15
N ARG A 11 -7.90 2.85 28.70
CA ARG A 11 -7.14 2.75 29.97
C ARG A 11 -5.67 3.08 29.81
N LEU A 12 -5.13 2.90 28.60
CA LEU A 12 -3.69 3.03 28.31
C LEU A 12 -3.38 4.18 27.36
N ALA A 13 -4.37 4.64 26.60
CA ALA A 13 -4.22 5.60 25.52
C ALA A 13 -5.33 6.65 25.54
N ILE A 14 -4.99 7.84 25.05
CA ILE A 14 -5.96 8.90 24.78
C ILE A 14 -6.52 8.68 23.38
N GLU A 15 -7.85 8.69 23.26
CA GLU A 15 -8.52 8.65 21.96
C GLU A 15 -8.65 10.07 21.39
N LEU A 16 -7.95 10.35 20.29
CA LEU A 16 -7.96 11.67 19.64
C LEU A 16 -9.14 11.83 18.68
N LYS A 17 -9.52 10.73 18.02
CA LYS A 17 -10.64 10.61 17.09
C LYS A 17 -11.19 9.18 17.19
N PRO A 18 -12.42 8.90 16.76
CA PRO A 18 -12.95 7.54 16.74
C PRO A 18 -11.97 6.55 16.08
N GLY A 19 -11.42 5.62 16.85
CA GLY A 19 -10.48 4.60 16.38
C GLY A 19 -9.00 5.02 16.36
N VAL A 20 -8.66 6.25 16.77
CA VAL A 20 -7.29 6.78 16.79
C VAL A 20 -6.83 7.00 18.21
N PHE A 21 -5.85 6.21 18.64
CA PHE A 21 -5.34 6.18 20.01
C PHE A 21 -3.86 6.59 20.06
N VAL A 22 -3.49 7.38 21.06
CA VAL A 22 -2.10 7.78 21.32
C VAL A 22 -1.74 7.47 22.77
N ALA A 23 -0.58 6.83 22.95
CA ALA A 23 -0.05 6.46 24.27
C ALA A 23 1.48 6.53 24.28
N SER A 24 2.04 6.86 25.45
CA SER A 24 3.46 6.65 25.74
C SER A 24 3.60 5.40 26.59
N ILE A 25 4.08 4.32 25.98
CA ILE A 25 4.19 2.99 26.62
C ILE A 25 5.49 2.30 26.20
N ASN A 26 5.99 1.42 27.06
CA ASN A 26 7.18 0.64 26.75
C ASN A 26 6.90 -0.47 25.71
N ALA A 27 7.98 -1.05 25.16
CA ALA A 27 7.92 -2.08 24.13
C ALA A 27 7.08 -3.31 24.54
N ARG A 28 7.18 -3.76 25.80
CA ARG A 28 6.44 -4.92 26.31
C ARG A 28 4.93 -4.69 26.30
N VAL A 29 4.48 -3.51 26.75
CA VAL A 29 3.05 -3.16 26.75
C VAL A 29 2.56 -2.98 25.32
N ARG A 30 3.34 -2.32 24.46
CA ARG A 30 3.05 -2.19 23.02
C ARG A 30 2.83 -3.55 22.36
N ASP A 31 3.74 -4.50 22.58
CA ASP A 31 3.67 -5.83 21.95
C ASP A 31 2.49 -6.66 22.47
N ARG A 32 2.11 -6.49 23.74
CA ARG A 32 0.87 -7.09 24.29
C ARG A 32 -0.38 -6.51 23.66
N ILE A 33 -0.45 -5.19 23.50
CA ILE A 33 -1.57 -4.53 22.81
C ILE A 33 -1.65 -5.02 21.36
N TRP A 34 -0.51 -5.10 20.67
CA TRP A 34 -0.46 -5.61 19.30
C TRP A 34 -1.01 -7.03 19.21
N LYS A 35 -0.57 -7.93 20.10
CA LYS A 35 -1.07 -9.31 20.16
C LYS A 35 -2.58 -9.38 20.37
N LYS A 36 -3.12 -8.55 21.28
CA LYS A 36 -4.57 -8.47 21.50
C LYS A 36 -5.31 -8.04 20.23
N ILE A 37 -4.82 -6.99 19.56
CA ILE A 37 -5.42 -6.48 18.33
C ILE A 37 -5.42 -7.56 17.22
N SER A 38 -4.29 -8.23 17.02
CA SER A 38 -4.11 -9.17 15.90
C SER A 38 -4.69 -10.56 16.15
N GLU A 39 -4.61 -11.10 17.37
CA GLU A 39 -4.98 -12.48 17.66
C GLU A 39 -6.37 -12.60 18.32
N GLU A 40 -6.64 -11.78 19.33
CA GLU A 40 -7.87 -11.87 20.11
C GLU A 40 -9.02 -11.10 19.45
N TRP A 41 -8.75 -9.85 19.07
CA TRP A 41 -9.74 -8.95 18.51
C TRP A 41 -9.93 -9.13 17.01
N LYS A 42 -8.90 -9.64 16.32
CA LYS A 42 -8.87 -9.83 14.86
C LYS A 42 -9.42 -8.62 14.11
N SER A 43 -8.94 -7.43 14.52
CA SER A 43 -9.49 -6.14 14.07
C SER A 43 -8.49 -5.45 13.15
N ASP A 44 -9.00 -4.85 12.07
CA ASP A 44 -8.18 -4.05 11.16
C ASP A 44 -7.53 -2.89 11.92
N ALA A 45 -6.20 -2.83 11.87
CA ALA A 45 -5.46 -1.86 12.64
C ALA A 45 -4.07 -1.58 12.05
N ILE A 46 -3.64 -0.33 12.24
CA ILE A 46 -2.26 0.09 12.02
C ILE A 46 -1.72 0.64 13.34
N MET A 47 -0.52 0.20 13.72
CA MET A 47 0.20 0.72 14.88
C MET A 47 1.50 1.38 14.41
N LEU A 48 1.65 2.68 14.67
CA LEU A 48 2.93 3.36 14.64
C LEU A 48 3.52 3.43 16.04
N TYR A 49 4.82 3.25 16.16
CA TYR A 49 5.54 3.36 17.42
C TYR A 49 6.95 3.89 17.19
N SER A 50 7.49 4.62 18.17
CA SER A 50 8.88 5.09 18.10
C SER A 50 9.85 3.91 18.05
N SER A 51 10.83 4.01 17.16
CA SER A 51 11.89 3.01 16.97
C SER A 51 13.19 3.71 16.61
N ASN A 52 14.31 3.05 16.85
CA ASN A 52 15.64 3.53 16.45
C ASN A 52 15.94 3.18 14.99
N THR A 53 15.10 3.68 14.08
CA THR A 53 15.25 3.57 12.63
C THR A 53 15.49 4.97 12.04
N GLU A 54 15.91 5.07 10.78
CA GLU A 54 16.15 6.37 10.12
C GLU A 54 14.90 7.26 10.09
N GLN A 55 13.72 6.65 9.97
CA GLN A 55 12.44 7.37 10.01
C GLN A 55 11.97 7.69 11.46
N GLY A 56 12.61 7.13 12.48
CA GLY A 56 12.27 7.32 13.90
C GLY A 56 11.04 6.54 14.37
N TYR A 57 10.45 5.70 13.51
CA TYR A 57 9.29 4.87 13.84
C TYR A 57 9.33 3.50 13.16
N GLY A 58 8.60 2.57 13.75
CA GLY A 58 8.19 1.33 13.13
C GLY A 58 6.67 1.33 12.92
N ILE A 59 6.24 0.56 11.92
CA ILE A 59 4.82 0.38 11.60
C ILE A 59 4.47 -1.11 11.61
N ARG A 60 3.26 -1.44 12.06
CA ARG A 60 2.67 -2.77 11.96
C ARG A 60 1.23 -2.65 11.45
N SER A 61 0.81 -3.56 10.60
CA SER A 61 -0.56 -3.68 10.10
C SER A 61 -1.15 -5.05 10.39
N HIS A 62 -2.45 -5.10 10.63
CA HIS A 62 -3.24 -6.33 10.73
C HIS A 62 -4.59 -6.12 10.05
N GLY A 63 -5.11 -7.16 9.41
CA GLY A 63 -6.37 -7.12 8.67
C GLY A 63 -6.25 -6.43 7.32
N ASP A 64 -7.33 -5.78 6.87
CA ASP A 64 -7.37 -4.95 5.66
C ASP A 64 -7.38 -3.46 6.04
N PRO A 65 -6.21 -2.88 6.34
CA PRO A 65 -6.08 -1.45 6.18
C PRO A 65 -6.15 -1.21 4.68
N SER A 66 -7.11 -0.40 4.23
CA SER A 66 -7.20 0.16 2.86
C SER A 66 -5.90 0.72 2.22
N ARG A 67 -4.76 0.60 2.88
CA ARG A 67 -3.40 0.94 2.50
C ARG A 67 -2.44 -0.18 2.92
N GLU A 68 -1.53 -0.53 2.04
CA GLU A 68 -0.46 -1.50 2.29
C GLU A 68 0.84 -0.80 2.72
N ILE A 69 1.66 -1.49 3.53
CA ILE A 69 2.99 -1.02 3.91
C ILE A 69 3.98 -1.58 2.89
N ILE A 70 4.76 -0.71 2.25
CA ILE A 70 5.79 -1.08 1.28
C ILE A 70 7.16 -0.62 1.78
N ASP A 71 8.16 -1.48 1.66
CA ASP A 71 9.57 -1.10 1.81
C ASP A 71 10.10 -0.62 0.45
N PHE A 72 10.60 0.62 0.42
CA PHE A 72 11.23 1.22 -0.74
C PHE A 72 12.58 1.79 -0.33
N ASP A 73 13.66 1.10 -0.71
CA ASP A 73 15.04 1.51 -0.42
C ASP A 73 15.30 1.73 1.09
N GLY A 74 14.74 0.85 1.93
CA GLY A 74 14.86 0.95 3.40
C GLY A 74 13.86 1.90 4.05
N LEU A 75 13.03 2.60 3.27
CA LEU A 75 11.96 3.47 3.77
C LEU A 75 10.62 2.74 3.78
N LEU A 76 9.93 2.78 4.91
CA LEU A 76 8.56 2.27 5.01
C LEU A 76 7.59 3.34 4.51
N LEU A 77 6.80 3.00 3.49
CA LEU A 77 5.82 3.86 2.83
C LEU A 77 4.42 3.24 2.89
N MET A 78 3.39 4.08 2.74
CA MET A 78 2.00 3.63 2.63
C MET A 78 1.52 3.75 1.19
N SER A 79 1.21 2.63 0.56
CA SER A 79 0.62 2.58 -0.77
C SER A 79 -0.89 2.43 -0.69
N LYS A 80 -1.60 3.11 -1.60
CA LYS A 80 -3.02 2.87 -1.83
C LYS A 80 -3.12 1.79 -2.91
N PRO A 81 -3.80 0.66 -2.66
CA PRO A 81 -4.02 -0.33 -3.69
C PRO A 81 -4.75 0.32 -4.87
N ASP A 82 -4.16 0.19 -6.06
CA ASP A 82 -4.73 0.67 -7.30
C ASP A 82 -5.67 -0.41 -7.84
N SER A 83 -6.97 -0.15 -7.82
CA SER A 83 -8.01 -1.09 -8.29
C SER A 83 -7.82 -1.53 -9.75
N LYS A 84 -6.98 -0.84 -10.53
CA LYS A 84 -6.65 -1.20 -11.91
C LYS A 84 -5.46 -2.16 -12.05
N ARG A 85 -4.63 -2.36 -11.01
CA ARG A 85 -3.46 -3.26 -11.06
C ARG A 85 -3.86 -4.74 -10.95
N ASP A 86 -4.83 -5.08 -10.11
CA ASP A 86 -5.24 -6.47 -9.88
C ASP A 86 -5.86 -7.13 -11.10
N GLN A 87 -6.38 -6.34 -12.06
CA GLN A 87 -6.97 -6.86 -13.29
C GLN A 87 -5.91 -7.26 -14.35
N LYS A 88 -4.64 -6.89 -14.19
CA LYS A 88 -3.59 -7.21 -15.18
C LYS A 88 -2.88 -8.54 -14.95
N VAL A 89 -2.93 -9.10 -13.75
CA VAL A 89 -2.14 -10.30 -13.39
C VAL A 89 -2.80 -11.60 -13.85
N VAL A 90 -4.13 -11.62 -14.05
CA VAL A 90 -4.85 -12.81 -14.53
C VAL A 90 -4.82 -12.94 -16.06
N THR A 91 -4.44 -11.89 -16.80
CA THR A 91 -4.43 -11.90 -18.27
C THR A 91 -3.06 -12.22 -18.89
N SER A 92 -2.01 -12.42 -18.09
CA SER A 92 -0.64 -12.47 -18.59
C SER A 92 -0.07 -13.86 -18.94
N ILE A 93 -0.91 -14.91 -19.09
CA ILE A 93 -0.38 -16.21 -19.60
C ILE A 93 -1.07 -16.72 -20.89
N SER A 94 -2.23 -16.21 -21.33
CA SER A 94 -2.90 -16.83 -22.50
C SER A 94 -3.33 -15.96 -23.68
N ASP A 95 -3.37 -14.62 -23.66
CA ASP A 95 -4.06 -13.91 -24.76
C ASP A 95 -3.36 -12.62 -25.22
N PHE A 96 -2.42 -12.77 -26.15
CA PHE A 96 -2.01 -11.67 -27.03
C PHE A 96 -3.09 -11.44 -28.10
N SER A 97 -4.20 -10.81 -27.71
CA SER A 97 -5.16 -10.19 -28.63
C SER A 97 -5.85 -9.00 -27.94
N MET A 98 -5.19 -7.85 -27.92
CA MET A 98 -5.70 -6.64 -27.26
C MET A 98 -6.61 -5.85 -28.21
N SER A 99 -7.91 -5.76 -27.90
CA SER A 99 -8.83 -4.74 -28.44
C SER A 99 -8.66 -3.43 -27.65
N THR A 100 -8.08 -2.44 -28.33
CA THR A 100 -7.61 -1.15 -27.80
C THR A 100 -8.68 -0.06 -27.72
N GLU A 101 -9.95 -0.38 -27.51
CA GLU A 101 -11.02 0.60 -27.76
C GLU A 101 -11.22 1.68 -26.68
N ASN A 102 -10.75 1.49 -25.44
CA ASN A 102 -11.00 2.47 -24.35
C ASN A 102 -9.72 2.98 -23.66
N SER A 103 -8.61 3.06 -24.40
CA SER A 103 -7.43 3.80 -23.95
C SER A 103 -7.54 5.26 -24.41
N PRO A 104 -7.25 6.28 -23.56
CA PRO A 104 -7.05 7.66 -24.01
C PRO A 104 -5.89 7.79 -25.01
N PHE A 105 -5.13 6.71 -25.19
CA PHE A 105 -4.05 6.56 -26.14
C PHE A 105 -4.30 5.30 -27.00
N SER A 106 -5.44 5.23 -27.68
CA SER A 106 -5.81 4.11 -28.57
C SER A 106 -4.76 3.86 -29.66
N ASP A 107 -4.12 4.92 -30.13
CA ASP A 107 -3.16 4.89 -31.24
C ASP A 107 -1.69 4.83 -30.82
N LEU A 108 -1.37 4.40 -29.59
CA LEU A 108 0.03 4.26 -29.15
C LEU A 108 0.86 3.33 -30.05
N LYS A 109 0.26 2.25 -30.56
CA LYS A 109 0.94 1.36 -31.52
C LYS A 109 1.30 2.10 -32.81
N GLY A 110 0.41 2.95 -33.31
CA GLY A 110 0.66 3.78 -34.48
C GLY A 110 1.78 4.78 -34.23
N PHE A 111 1.70 5.52 -33.11
CA PHE A 111 2.70 6.50 -32.70
C PHE A 111 4.11 5.90 -32.57
N PHE A 112 4.25 4.74 -31.91
CA PHE A 112 5.55 4.09 -31.77
C PHE A 112 6.08 3.57 -33.10
N ASN A 113 5.22 3.06 -33.98
CA ASN A 113 5.64 2.54 -35.28
C ASN A 113 6.08 3.67 -36.23
N GLU A 114 5.35 4.79 -36.22
CA GLU A 114 5.72 6.00 -36.95
C GLU A 114 7.06 6.56 -36.46
N LYS A 115 7.26 6.63 -35.14
CA LYS A 115 8.51 7.12 -34.56
C LYS A 115 9.69 6.18 -34.81
N ALA A 116 9.46 4.86 -34.82
CA ALA A 116 10.49 3.88 -35.17
C ALA A 116 10.88 3.95 -36.66
N ASN A 117 9.93 4.24 -37.55
CA ASN A 117 10.23 4.42 -38.98
C ASN A 117 10.93 5.76 -39.24
N SER A 118 10.54 6.84 -38.55
CA SER A 118 11.22 8.14 -38.63
C SER A 118 12.69 8.05 -38.25
N LEU A 119 13.02 7.30 -37.17
CA LEU A 119 14.40 7.11 -36.73
C LEU A 119 15.25 6.24 -37.67
N ARG A 120 14.61 5.33 -38.42
CA ARG A 120 15.27 4.54 -39.46
C ARG A 120 15.60 5.37 -40.69
N LEU A 121 14.71 6.29 -41.08
CA LEU A 121 14.95 7.20 -42.19
C LEU A 121 16.05 8.24 -41.90
N GLU A 122 16.23 8.65 -40.64
CA GLU A 122 17.33 9.54 -40.24
C GLU A 122 18.71 8.85 -40.19
N THR A 123 18.78 7.51 -40.25
CA THR A 123 20.03 6.74 -40.16
C THR A 123 20.54 6.19 -41.49
N ASP A 124 19.79 6.36 -42.59
CA ASP A 124 20.17 5.90 -43.93
C ASP A 124 20.76 7.02 -44.85
N ASP A 125 20.90 8.26 -44.35
CA ASP A 125 21.45 9.42 -45.09
C ASP A 125 22.84 9.90 -44.54
N GLN A 126 23.66 8.99 -44.00
CA GLN A 126 25.10 9.24 -43.74
C GLN A 126 26.02 8.24 -44.43
#